data_AF-A0A172XDD3-F1
#
_entry.id   AF-A0A172XDD3-F1
#
_cell.length_a   1.000
_cell.length_b   1.000
_cell.length_c   1.000
_cell.angle_alpha   90.00
_cell.angle_beta   90.00
_cell.angle_gamma   90.00
#
_symmetry.space_group_name_H-M   'P 1'
#
loop_
_entity.id
_entity.type
_entity.pdbx_description
1 polymer ?
#
loop_
_entity_poly.entity_id
_entity_poly.type
_entity_poly.pdbx_seq_one_letter_code
_entity_poly.pdbx_strand_id
1 'polypeptide(L)'
;MDVDRNAENAFYSFLELLSDTLGFTAKSTTKKEDVGGYFNSLGTKLGKASAELEEVAKKSEIEGAKDGLLNKVIKEAVDEAKATLNTLKTHLESLGQVGNANKVEEAASNQIGVSADENALKVAHKSLKGIVKYLSIKLGICWLVKF
;
A
#
# COMPACT_ATOMS: atom_id res chain seq x y z
N MET A 1 -27.52 11.13 20.74
CA MET A 1 -26.78 11.47 19.52
C MET A 1 -26.01 10.22 19.14
N ASP A 2 -26.45 9.56 18.07
CA ASP A 2 -26.14 8.16 17.74
C ASP A 2 -24.67 8.00 17.35
N VAL A 3 -23.85 7.53 18.29
CA VAL A 3 -22.43 7.20 18.06
C VAL A 3 -22.31 6.11 16.99
N ASP A 4 -23.27 5.18 16.95
CA ASP A 4 -23.32 4.08 15.99
C ASP A 4 -23.51 4.58 14.55
N ARG A 5 -24.37 5.58 14.33
CA ARG A 5 -24.59 6.16 13.00
C ARG A 5 -23.37 6.93 12.48
N ASN A 6 -22.59 7.52 13.38
CA ASN A 6 -21.36 8.22 13.02
C ASN A 6 -20.20 7.26 12.72
N ALA A 7 -20.08 6.14 13.44
CA ALA A 7 -19.06 5.14 13.20
C ALA A 7 -19.27 4.44 11.84
N GLU A 8 -20.51 4.10 11.51
CA GLU A 8 -20.88 3.49 10.23
C GLU A 8 -20.60 4.45 9.07
N ASN A 9 -21.00 5.73 9.18
CA ASN A 9 -20.77 6.71 8.13
C ASN A 9 -19.26 7.00 7.93
N ALA A 10 -18.46 7.04 9.01
CA ALA A 10 -17.01 7.19 8.92
C ALA A 10 -16.33 5.96 8.29
N PHE A 11 -16.83 4.76 8.57
CA PHE A 11 -16.34 3.52 7.95
C PHE A 11 -16.64 3.50 6.45
N TYR A 12 -17.86 3.87 6.02
CA TYR A 12 -18.18 3.95 4.59
C TYR A 12 -17.42 5.06 3.88
N SER A 13 -17.26 6.24 4.47
CA SER A 13 -16.42 7.30 3.90
C SER A 13 -14.95 6.87 3.77
N PHE A 14 -14.45 6.06 4.71
CA PHE A 14 -13.12 5.46 4.58
C PHE A 14 -13.06 4.42 3.45
N LEU A 15 -14.08 3.56 3.29
CA LEU A 15 -14.15 2.61 2.18
C LEU A 15 -14.30 3.31 0.82
N GLU A 16 -15.06 4.40 0.74
CA GLU A 16 -15.20 5.24 -0.46
C GLU A 16 -13.86 5.89 -0.82
N LEU A 17 -13.16 6.48 0.17
CA LEU A 17 -11.82 7.02 -0.04
C LEU A 17 -10.83 5.95 -0.52
N LEU A 18 -10.86 4.74 0.06
CA LEU A 18 -10.05 3.61 -0.41
C LEU A 18 -10.46 3.18 -1.83
N SER A 19 -11.75 3.19 -2.15
CA SER A 19 -12.26 2.88 -3.48
C SER A 19 -11.78 3.89 -4.51
N ASP A 20 -11.85 5.18 -4.22
CA ASP A 20 -11.44 6.24 -5.15
C ASP A 20 -9.92 6.35 -5.26
N THR A 21 -9.20 6.21 -4.15
CA THR A 21 -7.74 6.42 -4.11
C THR A 21 -6.97 5.17 -4.54
N LEU A 22 -7.45 3.98 -4.17
CA LEU A 22 -6.77 2.72 -4.47
C LEU A 22 -7.47 1.97 -5.62
N GLY A 23 -8.76 2.17 -5.86
CA GLY A 23 -9.51 1.42 -6.88
C GLY A 23 -10.07 0.09 -6.36
N PHE A 24 -10.34 0.00 -5.05
CA PHE A 24 -10.95 -1.18 -4.42
C PHE A 24 -12.33 -0.85 -3.83
N THR A 25 -13.39 -1.28 -4.50
CA THR A 25 -14.76 -1.13 -4.02
C THR A 25 -15.20 -2.38 -3.23
N ALA A 26 -15.27 -2.26 -1.91
CA ALA A 26 -15.87 -3.30 -1.06
C ALA A 26 -17.41 -3.27 -1.18
N LYS A 27 -18.03 -4.44 -1.18
CA LYS A 27 -19.48 -4.67 -1.10
C LYS A 27 -19.76 -5.53 0.14
N SER A 28 -21.03 -5.62 0.56
CA SER A 28 -21.44 -6.51 1.66
C SER A 28 -21.14 -8.00 1.41
N THR A 29 -20.92 -8.39 0.14
CA THR A 29 -20.49 -9.74 -0.25
C THR A 29 -18.98 -9.92 -0.33
N THR A 30 -18.21 -8.83 -0.24
CA THR A 30 -16.74 -8.88 -0.31
C THR A 30 -16.20 -9.63 0.90
N LYS A 31 -15.33 -10.60 0.63
CA LYS A 31 -14.66 -11.36 1.66
C LYS A 31 -13.36 -10.69 2.07
N LYS A 32 -12.89 -10.97 3.28
CA LYS A 32 -11.62 -10.47 3.79
C LYS A 32 -10.45 -10.97 2.93
N GLU A 33 -10.53 -12.20 2.40
CA GLU A 33 -9.56 -12.73 1.45
C GLU A 33 -9.50 -11.96 0.12
N ASP A 34 -10.62 -11.38 -0.35
CA ASP A 34 -10.63 -10.54 -1.56
C ASP A 34 -9.81 -9.25 -1.33
N VAL A 35 -9.90 -8.67 -0.13
CA VAL A 35 -9.11 -7.50 0.29
C VAL A 35 -7.62 -7.87 0.32
N GLY A 36 -7.27 -9.02 0.90
CA GLY A 36 -5.89 -9.50 0.91
C GLY A 36 -5.34 -9.76 -0.51
N GLY A 37 -6.14 -10.40 -1.36
CA GLY A 37 -5.81 -10.62 -2.77
C GLY A 37 -5.56 -9.32 -3.53
N TYR A 38 -6.36 -8.29 -3.25
CA TYR A 38 -6.18 -6.96 -3.83
C TYR A 38 -4.83 -6.32 -3.44
N PHE A 39 -4.45 -6.35 -2.15
CA PHE A 39 -3.14 -5.85 -1.72
C PHE A 39 -1.96 -6.61 -2.33
N ASN A 40 -2.07 -7.94 -2.47
CA ASN A 40 -1.07 -8.74 -3.18
C ASN A 40 -0.94 -8.34 -4.67
N SER A 41 -2.06 -8.02 -5.33
CA SER A 41 -2.06 -7.52 -6.70
C SER A 41 -1.34 -6.18 -6.82
N LEU A 42 -1.57 -5.26 -5.88
CA LEU A 42 -0.83 -4.00 -5.82
C LEU A 42 0.68 -4.22 -5.60
N GLY A 43 1.07 -5.10 -4.67
CA GLY A 43 2.47 -5.47 -4.45
C GLY A 43 3.13 -6.04 -5.72
N THR A 44 2.40 -6.86 -6.48
CA THR A 44 2.85 -7.39 -7.77
C THR A 44 3.08 -6.28 -8.80
N LYS A 45 2.15 -5.30 -8.88
CA LYS A 45 2.29 -4.13 -9.78
C LYS A 45 3.50 -3.27 -9.41
N LEU A 46 3.75 -3.03 -8.12
CA LEU A 46 4.96 -2.32 -7.68
C LEU A 46 6.24 -3.06 -8.04
N GLY A 47 6.25 -4.40 -7.93
CA GLY A 47 7.37 -5.23 -8.36
C GLY A 47 7.66 -5.10 -9.87
N LYS A 48 6.62 -5.08 -10.71
CA LYS A 48 6.77 -4.85 -12.16
C LYS A 48 7.28 -3.45 -12.47
N ALA A 49 6.73 -2.41 -11.85
CA ALA A 49 7.20 -1.04 -12.03
C ALA A 49 8.69 -0.88 -11.62
N SER A 50 9.11 -1.54 -10.55
CA SER A 50 10.51 -1.58 -10.11
C SER A 50 11.44 -2.22 -11.15
N ALA A 51 10.97 -3.28 -11.82
CA ALA A 51 11.72 -3.90 -12.93
C ALA A 51 11.74 -3.04 -14.19
N GLU A 52 10.65 -2.35 -14.51
CA GLU A 52 10.58 -1.42 -15.66
C GLU A 52 11.50 -0.21 -15.48
N LEU A 53 11.63 0.32 -14.26
CA LEU A 53 12.59 1.40 -13.95
C LEU A 53 14.05 1.00 -14.23
N GLU A 54 14.41 -0.24 -13.93
CA GLU A 54 15.75 -0.77 -14.22
C GLU A 54 16.03 -0.79 -15.74
N GLU A 55 15.04 -1.20 -16.54
CA GLU A 55 15.18 -1.21 -17.99
C GLU A 55 15.24 0.21 -18.59
N VAL A 56 14.52 1.18 -18.01
CA VAL A 56 14.64 2.60 -18.39
C VAL A 56 16.03 3.13 -18.08
N ALA A 57 16.60 2.79 -16.92
CA ALA A 57 17.97 3.20 -16.56
C ALA A 57 19.01 2.68 -17.56
N LYS A 58 18.93 1.39 -17.91
CA LYS A 58 19.82 0.76 -18.89
C LYS A 58 19.74 1.41 -20.27
N LYS A 59 18.53 1.75 -20.74
CA LYS A 59 18.35 2.46 -22.02
C LYS A 59 18.98 3.85 -21.99
N SER A 60 18.85 4.56 -20.87
CA SER A 60 19.48 5.88 -20.69
C SER A 60 21.00 5.83 -20.77
N GLU A 61 21.64 4.76 -20.29
CA GLU A 61 23.10 4.58 -20.39
C GLU A 61 23.57 4.45 -21.86
N ILE A 62 22.77 3.81 -22.71
CA ILE A 62 23.07 3.54 -24.13
C ILE A 62 22.84 4.79 -24.99
N GLU A 63 21.73 5.50 -24.78
CA GLU A 63 21.36 6.68 -25.57
C GLU A 63 22.11 7.96 -25.12
N GLY A 64 22.51 8.02 -23.85
CA GLY A 64 23.15 9.17 -23.21
C GLY A 64 24.69 9.17 -23.20
N ALA A 65 25.34 8.46 -24.13
CA ALA A 65 26.78 8.15 -24.18
C ALA A 65 27.78 9.36 -24.25
N LYS A 66 27.43 10.54 -23.74
CA LYS A 66 28.29 11.73 -23.72
C LYS A 66 28.57 12.32 -22.33
N ASP A 67 27.87 11.92 -21.27
CA ASP A 67 28.14 12.46 -19.92
C ASP A 67 28.01 11.40 -18.81
N GLY A 68 29.14 10.85 -18.39
CA GLY A 68 29.19 9.83 -17.32
C GLY A 68 28.66 10.31 -15.97
N LEU A 69 28.57 11.63 -15.76
CA LEU A 69 27.99 12.21 -14.54
C LEU A 69 26.46 12.05 -14.52
N LEU A 70 25.79 12.29 -15.65
CA LEU A 70 24.33 12.16 -15.78
C LEU A 70 23.87 10.71 -15.60
N ASN A 71 24.59 9.74 -16.20
CA ASN A 71 24.27 8.33 -16.04
C ASN A 71 24.35 7.87 -14.58
N LYS A 72 25.34 8.37 -13.83
CA LYS A 72 25.48 8.07 -12.40
C LYS A 72 24.30 8.62 -11.59
N VAL A 73 23.91 9.87 -11.84
CA VAL A 73 22.77 10.51 -11.16
C VAL A 73 21.45 9.79 -11.46
N ILE A 74 21.23 9.40 -12.72
CA ILE A 74 20.02 8.65 -13.12
C ILE A 74 19.97 7.30 -12.41
N LYS A 75 21.10 6.59 -12.36
CA LYS A 75 21.19 5.29 -11.68
C LYS A 75 20.91 5.40 -10.18
N GLU A 76 21.49 6.40 -9.51
CA GLU A 76 21.25 6.67 -8.09
C GLU A 76 19.76 6.96 -7.83
N ALA A 77 19.13 7.79 -8.66
CA ALA A 77 17.70 8.09 -8.55
C ALA A 77 16.82 6.85 -8.78
N VAL A 78 17.18 6.00 -9.76
CA VAL A 78 16.47 4.74 -10.05
C VAL A 78 16.62 3.75 -8.90
N ASP A 79 17.81 3.59 -8.34
CA ASP A 79 18.05 2.71 -7.19
C ASP A 79 17.27 3.17 -5.96
N GLU A 80 17.20 4.49 -5.71
CA GLU A 80 16.38 5.06 -4.63
C GLU A 80 14.87 4.82 -4.85
N ALA A 81 14.39 5.00 -6.08
CA ALA A 81 13.00 4.72 -6.45
C ALA A 81 12.66 3.23 -6.26
N LYS A 82 13.54 2.33 -6.70
CA LYS A 82 13.36 0.87 -6.53
C LYS A 82 13.36 0.45 -5.06
N ALA A 83 14.24 1.03 -4.24
CA ALA A 83 14.24 0.78 -2.80
C ALA A 83 12.92 1.20 -2.14
N THR A 84 12.37 2.33 -2.59
CA THR A 84 11.03 2.81 -2.18
C THR A 84 9.93 1.84 -2.57
N LEU A 85 9.88 1.45 -3.86
CA LEU A 85 8.86 0.52 -4.37
C LEU A 85 8.93 -0.85 -3.68
N ASN A 86 10.13 -1.37 -3.42
CA ASN A 86 10.32 -2.65 -2.74
C ASN A 86 9.83 -2.58 -1.28
N THR A 87 10.10 -1.49 -0.57
CA THR A 87 9.63 -1.30 0.81
C THR A 87 8.10 -1.26 0.87
N LEU A 88 7.48 -0.50 -0.04
CA LEU A 88 6.01 -0.43 -0.14
C LEU A 88 5.42 -1.80 -0.49
N LYS A 89 6.03 -2.52 -1.45
CA LYS A 89 5.62 -3.88 -1.83
C LYS A 89 5.57 -4.82 -0.62
N THR A 90 6.62 -4.87 0.21
CA THR A 90 6.64 -5.75 1.39
C THR A 90 5.51 -5.46 2.38
N HIS A 91 5.16 -4.18 2.57
CA HIS A 91 4.03 -3.82 3.43
C HIS A 91 2.69 -4.20 2.81
N LEU A 92 2.52 -4.07 1.49
CA LEU A 92 1.32 -4.53 0.79
C LEU A 92 1.18 -6.06 0.82
N GLU A 93 2.27 -6.81 0.65
CA GLU A 93 2.26 -8.28 0.79
C GLU A 93 1.88 -8.70 2.22
N SER A 94 2.34 -7.95 3.24
CA SER A 94 1.94 -8.19 4.63
C SER A 94 0.44 -7.94 4.85
N LEU A 95 -0.12 -6.89 4.24
CA LEU A 95 -1.57 -6.65 4.22
C LEU A 95 -2.32 -7.73 3.44
N GLY A 96 -1.69 -8.28 2.40
CA GLY A 96 -2.25 -9.36 1.58
C GLY A 96 -2.41 -10.69 2.32
N GLN A 97 -1.71 -10.87 3.44
CA GLN A 97 -1.87 -12.02 4.33
C GLN A 97 -3.04 -11.85 5.32
N VAL A 98 -3.58 -10.63 5.44
CA VAL A 98 -4.69 -10.34 6.33
C VAL A 98 -5.99 -10.64 5.60
N GLY A 99 -6.60 -11.79 5.89
CA GLY A 99 -7.89 -12.14 5.31
C GLY A 99 -8.28 -13.59 5.55
N ASN A 100 -9.58 -13.85 5.55
CA ASN A 100 -10.15 -15.19 5.57
C ASN A 100 -11.41 -15.21 4.69
N ALA A 101 -12.07 -16.37 4.60
CA ALA A 101 -13.25 -16.56 3.76
C ALA A 101 -14.50 -15.76 4.22
N ASN A 102 -14.44 -15.11 5.38
CA ASN A 102 -15.57 -14.38 5.93
C ASN A 102 -15.76 -13.04 5.24
N LYS A 103 -16.99 -12.52 5.29
CA LYS A 103 -17.33 -11.19 4.78
C LYS A 103 -16.66 -10.09 5.61
N VAL A 104 -16.36 -8.97 4.96
CA VAL A 104 -15.80 -7.79 5.64
C VAL A 104 -16.79 -7.23 6.68
N GLU A 105 -18.09 -7.27 6.37
CA GLU A 105 -19.19 -6.81 7.23
C GLU A 105 -19.84 -7.94 8.07
N GLU A 106 -19.10 -9.00 8.40
CA GLU A 106 -19.68 -10.09 9.19
C GLU A 106 -19.93 -9.68 10.64
N ALA A 107 -21.17 -9.29 10.95
CA ALA A 107 -21.74 -9.27 12.29
C ALA A 107 -22.59 -10.54 12.48
N ALA A 108 -22.20 -11.43 13.40
CA ALA A 108 -23.03 -12.57 13.75
C ALA A 108 -24.33 -12.05 14.39
N SER A 109 -25.48 -12.30 13.76
CA SER A 109 -26.77 -11.69 14.16
C SER A 109 -27.21 -11.96 15.61
N ASN A 110 -26.57 -12.91 16.32
CA ASN A 110 -27.04 -13.44 17.60
C ASN A 110 -25.95 -13.58 18.69
N GLN A 111 -24.79 -12.94 18.58
CA GLN A 111 -23.76 -13.00 19.64
C GLN A 111 -23.26 -11.63 20.05
N ILE A 112 -23.19 -11.42 21.36
CA ILE A 112 -22.37 -10.39 22.02
C ILE A 112 -20.97 -10.45 21.37
N GLY A 113 -20.54 -9.30 20.82
CA GLY A 113 -19.32 -9.05 20.05
C GLY A 113 -18.32 -10.21 19.93
N VAL A 114 -18.19 -10.77 18.71
CA VAL A 114 -17.03 -11.59 18.35
C VAL A 114 -15.79 -10.70 18.44
N SER A 115 -14.82 -11.08 19.27
CA SER A 115 -13.54 -10.35 19.36
C SER A 115 -12.86 -10.35 18.00
N ALA A 116 -12.29 -9.20 17.63
CA ALA A 116 -11.44 -9.10 16.46
C ALA A 116 -10.25 -10.08 16.57
N ASP A 117 -9.78 -10.56 15.42
CA ASP A 117 -8.52 -11.29 15.34
C ASP A 117 -7.36 -10.33 15.66
N GLU A 118 -6.82 -10.45 16.87
CA GLU A 118 -5.77 -9.58 17.38
C GLU A 118 -4.48 -9.69 16.55
N ASN A 119 -4.18 -10.86 15.99
CA ASN A 119 -3.00 -11.06 15.15
C ASN A 119 -3.16 -10.34 13.82
N ALA A 120 -4.31 -10.53 13.16
CA ALA A 120 -4.66 -9.82 11.94
C ALA A 120 -4.60 -8.30 12.14
N LEU A 121 -5.17 -7.80 13.25
CA LEU A 121 -5.14 -6.38 13.60
C LEU A 121 -3.72 -5.86 13.81
N LYS A 122 -2.86 -6.60 14.53
CA LYS A 122 -1.46 -6.24 14.75
C LYS A 122 -0.67 -6.19 13.44
N VAL A 123 -0.90 -7.13 12.51
CA VAL A 123 -0.24 -7.16 11.20
C VAL A 123 -0.69 -5.97 10.35
N ALA A 124 -1.99 -5.72 10.27
CA ALA A 124 -2.54 -4.58 9.53
C ALA A 124 -2.01 -3.25 10.07
N HIS A 125 -2.06 -3.06 11.40
CA HIS A 125 -1.56 -1.86 12.05
C HIS A 125 -0.05 -1.65 11.81
N LYS A 126 0.79 -2.68 11.95
CA LYS A 126 2.23 -2.58 11.69
C LYS A 126 2.53 -2.22 10.23
N SER A 127 1.79 -2.81 9.30
CA SER A 127 2.00 -2.59 7.86
C SER A 127 1.62 -1.17 7.45
N LEU A 128 0.43 -0.69 7.88
CA LEU A 128 -0.01 0.68 7.66
C LEU A 128 0.92 1.70 8.31
N LYS A 129 1.33 1.45 9.57
CA LYS A 129 2.32 2.30 10.26
C LYS A 129 3.66 2.32 9.52
N GLY A 130 4.09 1.18 8.97
CA GLY A 130 5.29 1.07 8.15
C GLY A 130 5.23 1.96 6.91
N ILE A 131 4.12 1.87 6.15
CA ILE A 131 3.86 2.71 4.97
C ILE A 131 3.90 4.20 5.34
N VAL A 132 3.12 4.61 6.35
CA VAL A 132 3.04 6.02 6.76
C VAL A 132 4.38 6.54 7.25
N LYS A 133 5.11 5.76 8.07
CA LYS A 133 6.44 6.15 8.57
C LYS A 133 7.43 6.32 7.41
N TYR A 134 7.45 5.36 6.48
CA TYR A 134 8.36 5.40 5.34
C TYR A 134 8.10 6.63 4.46
N LEU A 135 6.83 6.86 4.10
CA LEU A 135 6.44 8.02 3.30
C LEU A 135 6.71 9.34 4.03
N SER A 136 6.46 9.42 5.34
CA SER A 136 6.74 10.63 6.13
C SER A 136 8.24 10.95 6.15
N ILE A 137 9.11 9.94 6.29
CA ILE A 137 10.56 10.12 6.23
C ILE A 137 10.98 10.57 4.83
N LYS A 138 10.52 9.89 3.77
CA LYS A 138 10.90 10.25 2.40
C LYS A 138 10.36 11.61 1.96
N LEU A 139 9.10 11.94 2.25
CA LEU A 139 8.52 13.25 1.95
C LEU A 139 9.15 14.36 2.79
N GLY A 140 9.45 14.09 4.07
CA GLY A 140 10.16 15.03 4.94
C GLY A 140 11.59 15.30 4.47
N ILE A 141 12.33 14.28 4.02
CA ILE A 141 13.65 14.43 3.39
C ILE A 141 13.52 15.17 2.06
N CYS A 142 12.52 14.86 1.24
CA CYS A 142 12.28 15.55 -0.04
C CYS A 142 11.97 17.05 0.15
N TRP A 143 11.41 17.44 1.30
CA TRP A 143 11.21 18.84 1.67
C TRP A 143 12.51 19.53 2.14
N LEU A 144 13.37 18.81 2.86
CA LEU A 144 14.65 19.31 3.37
C LEU A 144 15.74 19.48 2.29
N VAL A 145 15.69 18.71 1.20
CA VAL A 145 16.67 18.79 0.09
C VAL A 145 16.27 19.85 -0.96
N LYS A 146 15.10 20.49 -0.81
CA LYS A 146 14.57 21.49 -1.76
C LYS A 146 14.87 22.96 -1.39
N PHE A 147 15.71 23.22 -0.39
CA PHE A 147 16.13 24.57 0.02
C PHE A 147 17.65 24.67 0.19
#